data_AF-A0A7W0CUM9-F1
#
_entry.id   AF-A0A7W0CUM9-F1
#
_cell.length_a   1.000
_cell.length_b   1.000
_cell.length_c   1.000
_cell.angle_alpha   90.00
_cell.angle_beta   90.00
_cell.angle_gamma   90.00
#
_symmetry.space_group_name_H-M   'P 1'
#
loop_
_entity.id
_entity.type
_entity.pdbx_description
1 polymer ?
#
loop_
_entity_poly.entity_id
_entity_poly.type
_entity_poly.pdbx_seq_one_letter_code
_entity_poly.pdbx_strand_id
1 'polypeptide(L)'
;MPAARLAAFPLVVTLSEYPDEPIKIRARHKVADMRLIERHNAKGLDKDWNVPGVYILLDRPDTEGRWGAYVGKATSPGLRNRVLQQLKARDHWYRALLIRYASNEDEKLNSAEAGWLEGEIYHCLDSAESVDLHNRNRPHDLTLSIDDEASLLDYMIPIESMLRVMGHALLHRNLIITDDTQLRASATGLRTLRERTRPCGQPLPTPTPNAGSRESTSSAGRSRVASPDYEGEPVT
;
A
#
# COMPACT_ATOMS: atom_id res chain seq x y z
N MET A 1 -26.05 -3.69 6.95
CA MET A 1 -25.06 -2.62 7.17
C MET A 1 -25.21 -1.61 6.03
N PRO A 2 -25.47 -0.33 6.30
CA PRO A 2 -25.61 0.66 5.23
C PRO A 2 -24.24 0.89 4.58
N ALA A 3 -24.20 0.92 3.24
CA ALA A 3 -23.01 1.32 2.49
C ALA A 3 -22.68 2.76 2.88
N ALA A 4 -21.61 2.95 3.67
CA ALA A 4 -21.10 4.27 3.99
C ALA A 4 -20.75 4.96 2.67
N ARG A 5 -21.52 5.98 2.32
CA ARG A 5 -21.26 6.82 1.15
C ARG A 5 -19.96 7.54 1.46
N LEU A 6 -18.87 7.14 0.81
CA LEU A 6 -17.57 7.82 0.89
C LEU A 6 -17.83 9.32 0.69
N ALA A 7 -17.54 10.11 1.72
CA ALA A 7 -17.58 11.55 1.60
C ALA A 7 -16.62 11.95 0.47
N ALA A 8 -17.10 12.71 -0.50
CA ALA A 8 -16.24 13.21 -1.57
C ALA A 8 -15.29 14.26 -0.98
N PHE A 9 -14.01 13.94 -0.88
CA PHE A 9 -12.99 14.88 -0.42
C PHE A 9 -12.47 15.70 -1.60
N PRO A 10 -12.58 17.04 -1.59
CA PRO A 10 -12.09 17.85 -2.69
C PRO A 10 -10.56 17.92 -2.65
N LEU A 11 -9.93 17.39 -3.70
CA LEU A 11 -8.52 17.60 -4.01
C LEU A 11 -8.37 18.92 -4.80
N VAL A 12 -7.46 19.79 -4.35
CA VAL A 12 -7.03 20.96 -5.08
C VAL A 12 -5.72 20.63 -5.77
N VAL A 13 -5.74 20.55 -7.09
CA VAL A 13 -4.55 20.31 -7.92
C VAL A 13 -4.13 21.64 -8.54
N THR A 14 -2.89 22.05 -8.28
CA THR A 14 -2.28 23.23 -8.89
C THR A 14 -1.26 22.75 -9.92
N LEU A 15 -1.55 23.06 -11.18
CA LEU A 15 -0.66 22.82 -12.31
C LEU A 15 0.18 24.08 -12.53
N SER A 16 1.46 23.89 -12.87
CA SER A 16 2.29 24.96 -13.36
C SER A 16 2.12 25.14 -14.87
N GLU A 17 2.42 26.33 -15.36
CA GLU A 17 2.55 26.60 -16.79
C GLU A 17 3.81 25.94 -17.37
N TYR A 18 4.79 25.64 -16.50
CA TYR A 18 6.06 25.04 -16.87
C TYR A 18 6.03 23.51 -16.63
N PRO A 19 6.38 22.69 -17.64
CA PRO A 19 6.30 21.23 -17.54
C PRO A 19 7.37 20.61 -16.63
N ASP A 20 8.42 21.35 -16.31
CA ASP A 20 9.51 20.95 -15.43
C ASP A 20 9.21 21.20 -13.95
N GLU A 21 8.16 21.96 -13.64
CA GLU A 21 7.74 22.20 -12.27
C GLU A 21 6.86 21.05 -11.70
N PRO A 22 7.01 20.72 -10.40
CA PRO A 22 6.17 19.71 -9.75
C PRO A 22 4.69 20.09 -9.76
N ILE A 23 3.82 19.09 -9.96
CA ILE A 23 2.38 19.25 -9.73
C ILE A 23 2.13 19.24 -8.22
N LYS A 24 1.45 20.27 -7.71
CA LYS A 24 1.13 20.43 -6.29
C LYS A 24 -0.30 19.98 -6.04
N ILE A 25 -0.52 19.13 -5.03
CA ILE A 25 -1.84 18.61 -4.66
C ILE A 25 -2.07 18.84 -3.18
N ARG A 26 -3.23 19.41 -2.83
CA ARG A 26 -3.66 19.62 -1.44
C ARG A 26 -5.05 19.05 -1.21
N ALA A 27 -5.25 18.35 -0.11
CA ALA A 27 -6.57 17.90 0.34
C ALA A 27 -7.19 18.94 1.31
N ARG A 28 -8.42 19.43 1.07
CA ARG A 28 -9.00 20.56 1.84
C ARG A 28 -9.24 20.29 3.33
N HIS A 29 -9.48 19.03 3.72
CA HIS A 29 -9.97 18.73 5.07
C HIS A 29 -8.93 18.20 6.04
N LYS A 30 -7.69 17.91 5.61
CA LYS A 30 -6.55 17.60 6.48
C LYS A 30 -5.25 17.42 5.68
N VAL A 31 -4.23 18.17 6.11
CA VAL A 31 -2.78 17.91 6.26
C VAL A 31 -1.92 17.13 5.26
N ALA A 32 -2.42 16.66 4.11
CA ALA A 32 -1.55 16.10 3.08
C ALA A 32 -1.17 17.15 2.02
N ASP A 33 0.11 17.52 1.97
CA ASP A 33 0.71 18.29 0.86
C ASP A 33 1.51 17.27 0.06
N MET A 34 1.06 17.07 -1.17
CA MET A 34 1.63 16.11 -2.07
C MET A 34 2.26 16.82 -3.26
N ARG A 35 3.43 16.33 -3.66
CA ARG A 35 4.05 16.73 -4.92
C ARG A 35 4.29 15.53 -5.80
N LEU A 36 3.85 15.64 -7.04
CA LEU A 36 4.21 14.72 -8.10
C LEU A 36 5.38 15.30 -8.89
N ILE A 37 6.44 14.51 -9.03
CA ILE A 37 7.62 14.88 -9.81
C ILE A 37 7.93 13.82 -10.86
N GLU A 38 8.46 14.25 -11.99
CA GLU A 38 9.05 13.35 -12.97
C GLU A 38 10.51 13.08 -12.62
N ARG A 39 10.98 11.86 -12.89
CA ARG A 39 12.37 11.44 -12.59
C ARG A 39 13.40 12.40 -13.15
N HIS A 40 13.22 12.85 -14.39
CA HIS A 40 14.16 13.75 -15.06
C HIS A 40 14.20 15.15 -14.43
N ASN A 41 13.11 15.56 -13.76
CA ASN A 41 12.97 16.85 -13.09
C ASN A 41 13.17 16.78 -11.57
N ALA A 42 13.51 15.61 -11.02
CA ALA A 42 13.66 15.44 -9.57
C ALA A 42 14.72 16.36 -8.94
N LYS A 43 15.69 16.85 -9.72
CA LYS A 43 16.67 17.86 -9.27
C LYS A 43 16.08 19.26 -9.03
N GLY A 44 14.97 19.57 -9.70
CA GLY A 44 14.24 20.83 -9.59
C GLY A 44 13.35 20.91 -8.33
N LEU A 45 13.31 19.86 -7.51
CA LEU A 45 12.57 19.90 -6.26
C LEU A 45 13.17 20.95 -5.30
N ASP A 46 12.31 21.84 -4.83
CA ASP A 46 12.64 22.94 -3.92
C ASP A 46 13.24 22.45 -2.59
N LYS A 47 14.08 23.28 -1.96
CA LYS A 47 14.72 22.95 -0.67
C LYS A 47 13.74 22.87 0.50
N ASP A 48 12.52 23.41 0.38
CA ASP A 48 11.46 23.28 1.38
C ASP A 48 10.96 21.82 1.52
N TRP A 49 11.29 20.94 0.57
CA TRP A 49 11.06 19.49 0.66
C TRP A 49 12.16 18.73 1.41
N ASN A 50 13.10 19.43 2.07
CA ASN A 50 13.99 18.83 3.07
C ASN A 50 13.27 18.66 4.42
N VAL A 51 12.11 18.01 4.39
CA VAL A 51 11.28 17.72 5.57
C VAL A 51 11.00 16.22 5.69
N PRO A 52 10.67 15.73 6.89
CA PRO A 52 10.21 14.36 7.04
C PRO A 52 8.94 14.08 6.25
N GLY A 53 8.76 12.83 5.82
CA GLY A 53 7.57 12.37 5.13
C GLY A 53 7.74 11.01 4.48
N VAL A 54 6.82 10.69 3.58
CA VAL A 54 6.83 9.43 2.81
C VAL A 54 6.88 9.74 1.31
N TYR A 55 7.52 8.88 0.54
CA TYR A 55 7.54 8.95 -0.91
C TYR A 55 7.22 7.59 -1.54
N ILE A 56 6.60 7.63 -2.71
CA ILE A 56 6.32 6.47 -3.55
C ILE A 56 7.02 6.70 -4.88
N LEU A 57 7.90 5.79 -5.28
CA LEU A 57 8.45 5.73 -6.62
C LEU A 57 7.56 4.84 -7.47
N LEU A 58 7.21 5.32 -8.66
CA LEU A 58 6.25 4.70 -9.55
C LEU A 58 6.93 4.28 -10.85
N ASP A 59 6.76 3.03 -11.24
CA ASP A 59 7.11 2.53 -12.56
C ASP A 59 5.96 2.75 -13.53
N ARG A 60 6.28 2.73 -14.82
CA ARG A 60 5.25 2.88 -15.85
C ARG A 60 4.30 1.68 -15.81
N PRO A 61 2.97 1.91 -15.82
CA PRO A 61 2.02 0.82 -16.02
C PRO A 61 2.27 0.08 -17.33
N ASP A 62 2.14 -1.24 -17.29
CA ASP A 62 2.14 -2.10 -18.46
C ASP A 62 0.78 -2.06 -19.18
N THR A 63 0.66 -2.81 -20.27
CA THR A 63 -0.58 -2.87 -21.08
C THR A 63 -1.76 -3.51 -20.34
N GLU A 64 -1.50 -4.28 -19.29
CA GLU A 64 -2.51 -4.92 -18.44
C GLU A 64 -2.88 -4.04 -17.24
N GLY A 65 -2.23 -2.87 -17.10
CA GLY A 65 -2.44 -1.93 -15.99
C GLY A 65 -1.69 -2.33 -14.71
N ARG A 66 -0.75 -3.28 -14.77
CA ARG A 66 0.15 -3.58 -13.65
C ARG A 66 1.31 -2.60 -13.64
N TRP A 67 1.83 -2.29 -12.47
CA TRP A 67 2.92 -1.32 -12.31
C TRP A 67 3.77 -1.66 -11.09
N GLY A 68 5.05 -1.31 -11.17
CA GLY A 68 5.98 -1.47 -10.05
C GLY A 68 6.00 -0.25 -9.13
N ALA A 69 6.25 -0.49 -7.84
CA ALA A 69 6.28 0.56 -6.83
C ALA A 69 7.41 0.36 -5.81
N TYR A 70 7.91 1.47 -5.27
CA TYR A 70 8.75 1.45 -4.07
C TYR A 70 8.28 2.51 -3.10
N VAL A 71 8.01 2.11 -1.86
CA VAL A 71 7.63 3.03 -0.78
C VAL A 71 8.83 3.28 0.12
N GLY A 72 9.07 4.53 0.47
CA GLY A 72 10.15 4.89 1.37
C GLY A 72 9.78 6.03 2.31
N LYS A 73 10.29 6.01 3.53
CA LYS A 73 10.26 7.16 4.43
C LYS A 73 11.48 8.06 4.33
N ALA A 74 11.30 9.31 4.72
CA ALA A 74 12.35 10.28 4.93
C ALA A 74 12.18 10.93 6.30
N THR A 75 13.29 11.06 7.04
CA THR A 75 13.35 11.82 8.29
C THR A 75 14.33 12.98 8.10
N SER A 76 15.55 12.89 8.63
CA SER A 76 16.66 13.78 8.27
C SER A 76 17.53 13.11 7.20
N PRO A 77 17.96 13.79 6.13
CA PRO A 77 17.78 15.22 5.82
C PRO A 77 16.55 15.55 4.96
N GLY A 78 15.51 14.70 4.96
CA GLY A 78 14.21 14.97 4.34
C GLY A 78 13.95 14.34 2.97
N LEU A 79 12.71 14.49 2.49
CA LEU A 79 12.15 13.87 1.28
C LEU A 79 12.99 14.14 0.03
N ARG A 80 13.33 15.41 -0.23
CA ARG A 80 14.13 15.79 -1.39
C ARG A 80 15.44 15.03 -1.44
N ASN A 81 16.17 15.00 -0.33
CA ASN A 81 17.45 14.29 -0.28
C ASN A 81 17.29 12.79 -0.52
N ARG A 82 16.24 12.16 0.05
CA ARG A 82 15.96 10.74 -0.19
C ARG A 82 15.65 10.46 -1.66
N VAL A 83 14.79 11.24 -2.30
CA VAL A 83 14.49 11.08 -3.73
C VAL A 83 15.73 11.25 -4.60
N LEU A 84 16.58 12.25 -4.30
CA LEU A 84 17.84 12.45 -5.04
C LEU A 84 18.82 11.27 -4.86
N GLN A 85 18.81 10.60 -3.71
CA GLN A 85 19.57 9.35 -3.53
C GLN A 85 18.99 8.24 -4.41
N GLN A 86 17.67 8.14 -4.52
CA GLN A 86 17.00 7.13 -5.35
C GLN A 86 17.24 7.32 -6.86
N LEU A 87 17.57 8.54 -7.33
CA LEU A 87 18.01 8.75 -8.71
C LEU A 87 19.24 7.90 -9.07
N LYS A 88 20.17 7.73 -8.11
CA LYS A 88 21.40 6.96 -8.30
C LYS A 88 21.21 5.47 -8.03
N ALA A 89 20.31 5.13 -7.10
CA ALA A 89 20.15 3.76 -6.63
C ALA A 89 19.18 2.92 -7.48
N ARG A 90 18.24 3.55 -8.17
CA ARG A 90 17.17 2.88 -8.93
C ARG A 90 16.92 3.62 -10.24
N ASP A 91 16.65 2.87 -11.30
CA ASP A 91 16.53 3.36 -12.68
C ASP A 91 15.14 3.19 -13.31
N HIS A 92 14.35 2.22 -12.85
CA HIS A 92 13.04 1.83 -13.42
C HIS A 92 11.91 2.86 -13.20
N TRP A 93 11.94 3.59 -12.09
CA TRP A 93 10.85 4.53 -11.77
C TRP A 93 10.85 5.74 -12.70
N TYR A 94 9.68 6.26 -13.05
CA TYR A 94 9.55 7.42 -13.94
C TYR A 94 8.92 8.63 -13.25
N ARG A 95 8.14 8.41 -12.19
CA ARG A 95 7.54 9.45 -11.36
C ARG A 95 7.71 9.13 -9.88
N ALA A 96 7.69 10.17 -9.05
CA ALA A 96 7.63 10.02 -7.61
C ALA A 96 6.50 10.88 -7.04
N LEU A 97 5.71 10.30 -6.14
CA LEU A 97 4.74 11.01 -5.31
C LEU A 97 5.34 11.22 -3.93
N LEU A 98 5.55 12.47 -3.55
CA LEU A 98 6.07 12.85 -2.23
C LEU A 98 4.91 13.34 -1.38
N ILE A 99 4.86 12.91 -0.13
CA ILE A 99 3.79 13.18 0.82
C ILE A 99 4.41 13.75 2.08
N ARG A 100 4.02 14.97 2.45
CA ARG A 100 4.38 15.60 3.72
C ARG A 100 3.14 16.10 4.45
N TYR A 101 3.36 16.42 5.72
CA TYR A 101 2.38 17.14 6.53
C TYR A 101 2.24 18.59 6.04
N ALA A 102 1.01 19.09 5.95
CA ALA A 102 0.62 20.36 5.31
C ALA A 102 -0.05 21.36 6.25
N SER A 103 0.02 21.14 7.56
CA SER A 103 -0.51 22.12 8.51
C SER A 103 0.38 23.36 8.52
N ASN A 104 0.15 24.22 9.50
CA ASN A 104 0.99 25.36 9.85
C ASN A 104 2.48 25.02 9.73
N GLU A 105 3.30 26.02 9.40
CA GLU A 105 4.72 25.88 9.01
C GLU A 105 5.60 25.12 10.03
N ASP A 106 5.13 24.99 11.28
CA ASP A 106 5.86 24.40 12.40
C ASP A 106 5.61 22.90 12.61
N GLU A 107 4.49 22.35 12.11
CA GLU A 107 4.16 20.93 12.31
C GLU A 107 4.69 20.07 11.16
N LYS A 108 5.36 18.98 11.50
CA LYS A 108 5.97 18.03 10.54
C LYS A 108 5.77 16.61 11.06
N LEU A 109 5.73 15.65 10.15
CA LEU A 109 5.73 14.25 10.55
C LEU A 109 6.99 13.94 11.36
N ASN A 110 6.82 13.30 12.51
CA ASN A 110 7.93 12.72 13.24
C ASN A 110 8.35 11.38 12.60
N SER A 111 9.43 10.77 13.11
CA SER A 111 9.99 9.54 12.53
C SER A 111 9.07 8.31 12.65
N ALA A 112 8.27 8.26 13.72
CA ALA A 112 7.31 7.19 13.97
C ALA A 112 6.10 7.34 13.04
N GLU A 113 5.54 8.55 12.93
CA GLU A 113 4.45 8.88 12.01
C GLU A 113 4.82 8.58 10.55
N ALA A 114 6.00 9.04 10.11
CA ALA A 114 6.48 8.74 8.78
C ALA A 114 6.74 7.23 8.56
N GLY A 115 7.13 6.50 9.60
CA GLY A 115 7.34 5.05 9.53
C GLY A 115 6.05 4.25 9.48
N TRP A 116 5.06 4.66 10.25
CA TRP A 116 3.73 4.06 10.25
C TRP A 116 3.03 4.31 8.92
N LEU A 117 3.03 5.56 8.43
CA LEU A 117 2.41 5.91 7.15
C LEU A 117 3.10 5.19 5.97
N GLU A 118 4.43 5.03 6.02
CA GLU A 118 5.15 4.19 5.05
C GLU A 118 4.66 2.73 5.09
N GLY A 119 4.45 2.17 6.29
CA GLY A 119 3.94 0.82 6.49
C GLY A 119 2.53 0.62 5.96
N GLU A 120 1.62 1.56 6.23
CA GLU A 120 0.24 1.49 5.76
C GLU A 120 0.13 1.66 4.25
N ILE A 121 0.88 2.59 3.66
CA ILE A 121 0.96 2.72 2.19
C ILE A 121 1.51 1.43 1.60
N TYR A 122 2.59 0.90 2.16
CA TYR A 122 3.15 -0.38 1.71
C TYR A 122 2.11 -1.49 1.79
N HIS A 123 1.37 -1.61 2.89
CA HIS A 123 0.36 -2.65 3.07
C HIS A 123 -0.80 -2.51 2.07
N CYS A 124 -1.28 -1.30 1.83
CA CYS A 124 -2.31 -1.01 0.84
C CYS A 124 -1.85 -1.43 -0.56
N LEU A 125 -0.63 -1.06 -0.95
CA LEU A 125 -0.04 -1.44 -2.24
C LEU A 125 0.19 -2.96 -2.37
N ASP A 126 0.68 -3.62 -1.31
CA ASP A 126 0.94 -5.07 -1.27
C ASP A 126 -0.35 -5.89 -1.41
N SER A 127 -1.49 -5.33 -0.99
CA SER A 127 -2.79 -5.97 -1.12
C SER A 127 -3.40 -5.89 -2.52
N ALA A 128 -2.85 -5.04 -3.41
CA ALA A 128 -3.38 -4.81 -4.75
C ALA A 128 -2.73 -5.74 -5.78
N GLU A 129 -3.54 -6.37 -6.63
CA GLU A 129 -3.04 -7.31 -7.65
C GLU A 129 -2.28 -6.61 -8.79
N SER A 130 -2.53 -5.32 -8.96
CA SER A 130 -1.93 -4.48 -9.99
C SER A 130 -0.53 -3.98 -9.63
N VAL A 131 -0.01 -4.26 -8.43
CA VAL A 131 1.24 -3.66 -7.94
C VAL A 131 2.33 -4.71 -7.71
N ASP A 132 3.52 -4.44 -8.25
CA ASP A 132 4.74 -5.19 -7.95
C ASP A 132 5.66 -4.35 -7.04
N LEU A 133 5.85 -4.77 -5.78
CA LEU A 133 6.60 -3.99 -4.80
C LEU A 133 8.10 -4.32 -4.80
N HIS A 134 8.93 -3.30 -5.03
CA HIS A 134 10.39 -3.41 -5.08
C HIS A 134 11.09 -3.19 -3.72
N ASN A 135 10.32 -3.10 -2.64
CA ASN A 135 10.83 -3.03 -1.28
C ASN A 135 11.40 -4.40 -0.88
N ARG A 136 12.64 -4.42 -0.39
CA ARG A 136 13.27 -5.68 0.07
C ARG A 136 12.80 -6.13 1.45
N ASN A 137 12.41 -5.17 2.29
CA ASN A 137 11.90 -5.40 3.64
C ASN A 137 10.55 -4.70 3.77
N ARG A 138 9.61 -5.33 4.48
CA ARG A 138 8.34 -4.71 4.86
C ARG A 138 8.59 -3.61 5.89
N PRO A 139 8.24 -2.34 5.60
CA PRO A 139 8.28 -1.29 6.59
C PRO A 139 7.26 -1.57 7.70
N HIS A 140 7.67 -1.38 8.95
CA HIS A 140 6.77 -1.52 10.10
C HIS A 140 7.28 -0.67 11.27
N ASP A 141 6.46 0.26 11.75
CA ASP A 141 6.68 0.98 13.00
C ASP A 141 5.38 0.92 13.82
N LEU A 142 5.43 0.40 15.05
CA LEU A 142 4.29 0.14 15.93
C LEU A 142 4.30 1.02 17.19
N THR A 143 5.02 2.14 17.14
CA THR A 143 5.27 2.96 18.34
C THR A 143 4.25 4.07 18.56
N LEU A 144 3.26 4.23 17.68
CA LEU A 144 2.27 5.30 17.73
C LEU A 144 1.08 5.01 18.66
N SER A 145 0.44 6.08 19.12
CA SER A 145 -0.84 5.98 19.83
C SER A 145 -1.99 5.74 18.85
N ILE A 146 -3.09 5.14 19.32
CA ILE A 146 -4.28 4.86 18.49
C ILE A 146 -4.86 6.15 17.86
N ASP A 147 -4.80 7.27 18.58
CA ASP A 147 -5.31 8.56 18.10
C ASP A 147 -4.45 9.12 16.95
N ASP A 148 -3.13 8.92 17.02
CA ASP A 148 -2.19 9.31 15.96
C ASP A 148 -2.39 8.44 14.72
N GLU A 149 -2.53 7.12 14.90
CA GLU A 149 -2.82 6.19 13.80
C GLU A 149 -4.12 6.56 13.07
N ALA A 150 -5.19 6.82 13.82
CA ALA A 150 -6.47 7.23 13.26
C ALA A 150 -6.36 8.54 12.45
N SER A 151 -5.54 9.48 12.91
CA SER A 151 -5.30 10.73 12.20
C SER A 151 -4.45 10.53 10.93
N LEU A 152 -3.53 9.58 10.92
CA LEU A 152 -2.71 9.26 9.75
C LEU A 152 -3.48 8.46 8.69
N LEU A 153 -4.52 7.70 9.06
CA LEU A 153 -5.40 7.04 8.07
C LEU A 153 -6.06 8.03 7.11
N ASP A 154 -6.28 9.28 7.54
CA ASP A 154 -6.85 10.33 6.68
C ASP A 154 -5.98 10.64 5.44
N TYR A 155 -4.69 10.23 5.44
CA TYR A 155 -3.80 10.35 4.28
C TYR A 155 -4.10 9.34 3.17
N MET A 156 -4.68 8.19 3.51
CA MET A 156 -4.80 7.09 2.55
C MET A 156 -5.73 7.44 1.39
N ILE A 157 -6.88 8.05 1.68
CA ILE A 157 -7.86 8.45 0.66
C ILE A 157 -7.28 9.40 -0.40
N PRO A 158 -6.62 10.53 -0.05
CA PRO A 158 -6.03 11.42 -1.05
C PRO A 158 -4.86 10.77 -1.79
N ILE A 159 -4.07 9.90 -1.15
CA ILE A 159 -2.98 9.16 -1.81
C ILE A 159 -3.54 8.22 -2.88
N GLU A 160 -4.50 7.36 -2.53
CA GLU A 160 -5.13 6.42 -3.47
C GLU A 160 -5.83 7.14 -4.63
N SER A 161 -6.50 8.25 -4.31
CA SER A 161 -7.14 9.10 -5.30
C SER A 161 -6.10 9.66 -6.28
N MET A 162 -4.96 10.11 -5.78
CA MET A 162 -3.89 10.61 -6.63
C MET A 162 -3.25 9.51 -7.48
N LEU A 163 -2.98 8.34 -6.90
CA LEU A 163 -2.48 7.17 -7.65
C LEU A 163 -3.41 6.83 -8.82
N ARG A 164 -4.73 6.81 -8.58
CA ARG A 164 -5.74 6.59 -9.62
C ARG A 164 -5.69 7.67 -10.71
N VAL A 165 -5.62 8.95 -10.35
CA VAL A 165 -5.52 10.06 -11.31
C VAL A 165 -4.26 9.95 -12.17
N MET A 166 -3.17 9.43 -11.61
CA MET A 166 -1.91 9.21 -12.32
C MET A 166 -1.89 7.97 -13.21
N GLY A 167 -2.98 7.19 -13.26
CA GLY A 167 -3.05 5.92 -14.00
C GLY A 167 -2.50 4.71 -13.24
N HIS A 168 -2.28 4.83 -11.94
CA HIS A 168 -1.79 3.77 -11.05
C HIS A 168 -2.93 3.30 -10.13
N ALA A 169 -4.05 2.89 -10.73
CA ALA A 169 -5.21 2.45 -9.96
C ALA A 169 -4.88 1.17 -9.20
N LEU A 170 -5.37 1.08 -7.95
CA LEU A 170 -5.28 -0.13 -7.14
C LEU A 170 -6.42 -1.07 -7.49
N LEU A 171 -6.08 -2.15 -8.19
CA LEU A 171 -7.03 -3.23 -8.47
C LEU A 171 -6.99 -4.19 -7.28
N HIS A 172 -8.01 -4.08 -6.45
CA HIS A 172 -8.24 -5.05 -5.39
C HIS A 172 -8.88 -6.28 -6.02
N ARG A 173 -8.42 -7.48 -5.61
CA ARG A 173 -9.13 -8.72 -5.93
C ARG A 173 -10.58 -8.54 -5.48
N ASN A 174 -11.52 -8.51 -6.42
CA ASN A 174 -12.93 -8.54 -6.07
C ASN A 174 -13.14 -9.78 -5.20
N LEU A 175 -13.34 -9.59 -3.89
CA LEU A 175 -14.04 -10.58 -3.11
C LEU A 175 -15.40 -10.66 -3.77
N ILE A 176 -15.65 -11.74 -4.49
CA ILE A 176 -16.99 -12.10 -4.92
C ILE A 176 -17.77 -12.19 -3.62
N ILE A 177 -18.45 -11.12 -3.23
CA ILE A 177 -19.55 -11.21 -2.30
C ILE A 177 -20.56 -12.01 -3.09
N THR A 178 -20.52 -13.33 -2.89
CA THR A 178 -21.57 -14.20 -3.39
C THR A 178 -22.78 -13.75 -2.61
N ASP A 179 -23.62 -12.96 -3.26
CA ASP A 179 -24.91 -12.56 -2.74
C ASP A 179 -25.75 -13.84 -2.69
N ASP A 180 -25.57 -14.63 -1.62
CA ASP A 180 -26.32 -15.86 -1.33
C ASP A 180 -27.83 -15.61 -1.21
N THR A 181 -28.25 -14.34 -1.27
CA THR A 181 -29.64 -13.93 -1.27
C THR A 181 -30.36 -14.16 -2.62
N GLN A 182 -29.66 -14.43 -3.72
CA GLN A 182 -30.28 -14.69 -5.04
C GLN A 182 -30.60 -16.18 -5.30
N LEU A 183 -30.09 -17.13 -4.50
CA LEU A 183 -30.40 -18.57 -4.66
C LEU A 183 -31.69 -19.03 -3.94
N ARG A 184 -32.36 -18.16 -3.17
CA ARG A 184 -33.66 -18.46 -2.55
C ARG A 184 -34.88 -17.89 -3.29
N ALA A 185 -34.69 -17.06 -4.31
CA ALA A 185 -35.79 -16.48 -5.09
C ALA A 185 -36.24 -17.34 -6.28
N SER A 186 -35.59 -18.49 -6.56
CA SER A 186 -35.99 -19.43 -7.61
C SER A 186 -36.63 -20.73 -7.11
N ALA A 187 -36.95 -20.85 -5.81
CA ALA A 187 -37.54 -22.06 -5.22
C ALA A 187 -38.99 -21.88 -4.69
N THR A 188 -39.70 -20.82 -5.10
CA THR A 188 -41.12 -20.58 -4.72
C THR A 188 -42.05 -20.52 -5.94
N GLY A 189 -41.62 -21.01 -7.10
CA GLY A 189 -42.47 -21.21 -8.28
C GLY A 189 -42.49 -22.67 -8.69
N LEU A 190 -43.70 -23.26 -8.74
CA LEU A 190 -44.03 -24.65 -9.11
C LEU A 190 -43.94 -25.73 -8.00
N ARG A 191 -45.02 -25.83 -7.23
CA ARG A 191 -45.57 -27.12 -6.80
C ARG A 191 -47.05 -27.22 -7.12
N THR A 192 -47.36 -28.03 -8.13
CA THR A 192 -48.54 -28.89 -8.35
C THR A 192 -48.42 -29.29 -9.83
N LEU A 193 -48.40 -30.55 -10.27
CA LEU A 193 -48.98 -31.77 -9.76
C LEU A 193 -48.32 -32.92 -10.56
N ARG A 194 -47.81 -33.97 -9.90
CA ARG A 194 -47.82 -35.37 -10.40
C ARG A 194 -47.11 -36.27 -9.40
N GLU A 195 -47.92 -36.89 -8.55
CA GLU A 195 -47.62 -38.22 -8.01
C GLU A 195 -47.52 -39.20 -9.17
N ARG A 196 -46.49 -40.06 -9.17
CA ARG A 196 -46.66 -41.51 -8.90
C ARG A 196 -45.34 -42.25 -9.15
N THR A 197 -45.13 -43.23 -8.28
CA THR A 197 -44.35 -44.48 -8.44
C THR A 197 -42.81 -44.42 -8.44
N ARG A 198 -42.25 -44.79 -7.27
CA ARG A 198 -40.99 -45.58 -7.10
C ARG A 198 -41.19 -46.98 -7.71
N PRO A 199 -40.15 -47.74 -8.15
CA PRO A 199 -39.32 -48.49 -7.19
C PRO A 199 -37.84 -48.80 -7.56
N CYS A 200 -37.10 -49.20 -6.52
CA CYS A 200 -36.06 -50.24 -6.44
C CYS A 200 -34.61 -50.02 -6.94
N GLY A 201 -33.68 -50.35 -6.01
CA GLY A 201 -32.28 -50.77 -6.22
C GLY A 201 -31.30 -49.63 -6.51
N GLN A 202 -30.12 -49.49 -5.92
CA GLN A 202 -29.18 -50.41 -5.28
C GLN A 202 -28.09 -49.58 -4.53
N PRO A 203 -27.13 -50.19 -3.78
CA PRO A 203 -26.57 -49.65 -2.53
C PRO A 203 -25.30 -48.79 -2.64
N LEU A 204 -25.02 -48.08 -1.52
CA LEU A 204 -23.79 -47.34 -1.23
C LEU A 204 -22.55 -48.25 -1.16
N PRO A 205 -21.36 -47.74 -1.54
CA PRO A 205 -20.09 -48.19 -1.00
C PRO A 205 -19.60 -47.29 0.16
N THR A 206 -19.23 -47.92 1.28
CA THR A 206 -18.27 -47.41 2.27
C THR A 206 -16.87 -47.95 1.92
N PRO A 207 -15.80 -47.20 2.22
CA PRO A 207 -14.92 -47.63 3.33
C PRO A 207 -14.39 -46.43 4.16
N THR A 208 -14.55 -46.43 5.49
CA THR A 208 -13.63 -46.92 6.55
C THR A 208 -12.48 -45.94 6.89
N PRO A 209 -12.28 -45.60 8.18
CA PRO A 209 -11.38 -44.53 8.62
C PRO A 209 -9.95 -45.03 8.81
N ASN A 210 -8.97 -44.14 8.77
CA ASN A 210 -7.69 -44.40 9.41
C ASN A 210 -7.17 -43.17 10.15
N ALA A 211 -7.14 -43.32 11.47
CA ALA A 211 -6.42 -42.49 12.42
C ALA A 211 -4.92 -42.82 12.35
N GLY A 212 -4.06 -41.82 12.60
CA GLY A 212 -2.63 -42.06 12.62
C GLY A 212 -1.81 -40.79 12.75
N SER A 213 -1.98 -40.08 13.86
CA SER A 213 -1.03 -39.08 14.35
C SER A 213 0.34 -39.73 14.58
N ARG A 214 1.43 -39.05 14.19
CA ARG A 214 2.67 -39.03 14.98
C ARG A 214 3.56 -37.86 14.56
N GLU A 215 3.89 -37.09 15.59
CA GLU A 215 4.88 -36.03 15.64
C GLU A 215 6.28 -36.54 15.29
N SER A 216 7.07 -35.68 14.67
CA SER A 216 8.53 -35.72 14.82
C SER A 216 9.05 -34.29 14.73
N THR A 217 9.25 -33.70 15.90
CA THR A 217 10.10 -32.54 16.13
C THR A 217 11.55 -32.98 15.90
N SER A 218 12.30 -32.24 15.07
CA SER A 218 13.76 -32.33 15.06
C SER A 218 14.37 -30.97 14.79
N SER A 219 15.35 -30.71 15.65
CA SER A 219 16.11 -29.51 15.94
C SER A 219 17.02 -28.97 14.83
N ALA A 220 17.28 -27.67 14.99
CA ALA A 220 18.60 -27.00 14.95
C ALA A 220 19.25 -26.63 13.61
N GLY A 221 19.55 -25.33 13.51
CA GLY A 221 20.91 -24.90 13.22
C GLY A 221 21.07 -23.81 12.15
N ARG A 222 20.90 -22.53 12.50
CA ARG A 222 21.54 -21.41 11.75
C ARG A 222 21.56 -20.09 12.53
N SER A 223 22.77 -19.60 12.81
CA SER A 223 23.23 -18.19 12.77
C SER A 223 24.64 -18.16 13.38
N ARG A 224 25.74 -17.82 12.68
CA ARG A 224 26.21 -16.53 12.11
C ARG A 224 26.43 -15.40 13.14
N VAL A 225 27.45 -14.60 12.80
CA VAL A 225 27.93 -13.30 13.35
C VAL A 225 29.09 -13.49 14.35
N ALA A 226 30.37 -13.17 14.10
CA ALA A 226 31.10 -12.19 13.27
C ALA A 226 31.10 -10.73 13.78
N SER A 227 32.29 -10.35 14.29
CA SER A 227 32.88 -8.99 14.44
C SER A 227 32.43 -8.14 15.64
N PRO A 228 33.18 -7.08 16.03
CA PRO A 228 34.46 -6.51 15.53
C PRO A 228 35.49 -6.23 16.65
N ASP A 229 36.66 -5.63 16.33
CA ASP A 229 37.23 -4.48 17.09
C ASP A 229 38.44 -3.81 16.41
N TYR A 230 38.15 -2.60 15.91
CA TYR A 230 38.88 -1.32 15.89
C TYR A 230 40.42 -1.20 15.67
N GLU A 231 40.77 -0.66 14.49
CA GLU A 231 41.94 0.23 14.21
C GLU A 231 41.75 1.56 14.99
N GLY A 232 42.72 2.41 15.35
CA GLY A 232 43.96 2.84 14.72
C GLY A 232 44.16 4.33 15.05
N GLU A 233 45.32 4.66 15.61
CA GLU A 233 46.12 5.92 15.66
C GLU A 233 45.49 7.33 15.43
N PRO A 234 45.89 8.34 16.23
CA PRO A 234 45.60 9.76 15.99
C PRO A 234 46.67 10.46 15.12
N VAL A 235 46.24 11.36 14.23
CA VAL A 235 47.12 12.27 13.48
C VAL A 235 47.22 13.62 14.20
N THR A 236 48.46 14.08 14.31
CA THR A 236 48.96 15.40 14.77
C THR A 236 48.50 16.58 13.93
#